data_AF-A0A7V0U9W2-F1
#
_entry.id   AF-A0A7V0U9W2-F1
#
_cell.length_a   1.000
_cell.length_b   1.000
_cell.length_c   1.000
_cell.angle_alpha   90.00
_cell.angle_beta   90.00
_cell.angle_gamma   90.00
#
_symmetry.space_group_name_H-M   'P 1'
#
loop_
_entity.id
_entity.type
_entity.pdbx_description
1 polymer ?
#
loop_
_entity_poly.entity_id
_entity_poly.type
_entity_poly.pdbx_seq_one_letter_code
_entity_poly.pdbx_strand_id
1 'polypeptide(L)'
;MKKLSFIRFCVWLVLVFVVFPLFPEDSENERGAVFGSYGRVQPATDLEGGSPKWVNIVSHGSRLEQGSYVELDFAYLFPQSGEGPLFDFVSTLAFSESLFHGSGKWVALSTIRNLFVRADNIIWKPLGMWVGSRMYRGDDIYLLDFWPLDEANMYGGGIGLFFDNFSVEYYIGFNRLETDWQYQEKKVVADTFGTESITWMDRQ
;
A
#
# COMPACT_ATOMS: atom_id res chain seq x y z
N MET A 1 -38.97 11.86 33.24
CA MET A 1 -38.00 12.43 32.28
C MET A 1 -37.39 11.29 31.49
N LYS A 2 -37.66 11.23 30.18
CA LYS A 2 -37.27 10.13 29.28
C LYS A 2 -35.77 10.23 28.97
N LYS A 3 -35.02 9.16 29.18
CA LYS A 3 -33.62 9.03 28.72
C LYS A 3 -33.63 8.83 27.21
N LEU A 4 -33.10 9.80 26.46
CA LEU A 4 -32.84 9.67 25.03
C LEU A 4 -31.60 8.77 24.85
N SER A 5 -31.80 7.62 24.20
CA SER A 5 -30.71 6.77 23.72
C SER A 5 -30.08 7.43 22.49
N PHE A 6 -28.78 7.74 22.58
CA PHE A 6 -27.99 8.25 21.46
C PHE A 6 -27.56 7.05 20.62
N ILE A 7 -28.34 6.74 19.58
CA ILE A 7 -27.96 5.76 18.56
C ILE A 7 -26.82 6.38 17.76
N ARG A 8 -25.60 5.86 17.95
CA ARG A 8 -24.44 6.21 17.13
C ARG A 8 -24.61 5.55 15.76
N PHE A 9 -24.69 6.38 14.72
CA PHE A 9 -24.73 5.95 13.33
C PHE A 9 -23.31 5.59 12.89
N CYS A 10 -22.96 4.30 12.88
CA CYS A 10 -21.76 3.84 12.18
C CYS A 10 -22.02 3.94 10.68
N VAL A 11 -21.41 4.92 10.03
CA VAL A 11 -21.40 5.00 8.56
C VAL A 11 -20.46 3.90 8.05
N TRP A 12 -21.04 2.80 7.61
CA TRP A 12 -20.34 1.80 6.80
C TRP A 12 -20.28 2.33 5.38
N LEU A 13 -19.11 2.82 4.97
CA LEU A 13 -18.86 3.18 3.59
C LEU A 13 -18.74 1.88 2.78
N VAL A 14 -19.75 1.57 1.97
CA VAL A 14 -19.71 0.44 1.04
C VAL A 14 -19.03 0.94 -0.23
N LEU A 15 -17.77 0.56 -0.44
CA LEU A 15 -17.08 0.79 -1.70
C LEU A 15 -17.06 -0.52 -2.49
N VAL A 16 -17.71 -0.50 -3.65
CA VAL A 16 -17.70 -1.61 -4.62
C VAL A 16 -16.70 -1.22 -5.71
N PHE A 17 -15.61 -1.98 -5.82
CA PHE A 17 -14.61 -1.78 -6.87
C PHE A 17 -14.82 -2.82 -7.96
N VAL A 18 -14.90 -2.36 -9.20
CA VAL A 18 -14.83 -3.20 -10.40
C VAL A 18 -13.42 -3.05 -10.94
N VAL A 19 -12.57 -4.04 -10.71
CA VAL A 19 -11.19 -4.05 -11.19
C VAL A 19 -11.11 -4.89 -12.45
N PHE A 20 -10.62 -4.28 -13.54
CA PHE A 20 -10.23 -4.99 -14.76
C PHE A 20 -8.81 -5.51 -14.58
N PRO A 21 -8.54 -6.82 -14.74
CA PRO A 21 -7.19 -7.34 -14.58
C PRO A 21 -6.31 -6.90 -15.76
N LEU A 22 -5.24 -6.15 -15.47
CA LEU A 22 -4.11 -5.86 -16.37
C LEU A 22 -2.97 -6.87 -16.16
N PHE A 23 -3.30 -8.16 -16.01
CA PHE A 23 -2.27 -9.20 -15.95
C PHE A 23 -2.30 -10.03 -17.24
N PRO A 24 -1.14 -10.25 -17.89
CA PRO A 24 -1.07 -11.07 -19.09
C PRO A 24 -1.36 -12.54 -18.77
N GLU A 25 -2.07 -13.18 -19.70
CA GLU A 25 -2.55 -14.55 -19.66
C GLU A 25 -1.42 -15.57 -19.92
N ASP A 26 -1.35 -16.56 -19.02
CA ASP A 26 -0.70 -17.88 -19.04
C ASP A 26 0.58 -18.13 -19.85
N SER A 27 1.70 -18.28 -19.12
CA SER A 27 2.67 -19.34 -19.37
C SER A 27 2.46 -20.44 -18.33
N GLU A 28 2.51 -21.72 -18.74
CA GLU A 28 2.31 -22.92 -17.91
C GLU A 28 2.66 -22.74 -16.41
N ASN A 29 1.75 -23.21 -15.54
CA ASN A 29 1.74 -23.27 -14.07
C ASN A 29 3.09 -23.47 -13.33
N GLU A 30 4.08 -22.61 -13.53
CA GLU A 30 5.31 -22.56 -12.74
C GLU A 30 4.99 -21.84 -11.43
N ARG A 31 4.47 -22.62 -10.47
CA ARG A 31 4.28 -22.17 -9.09
C ARG A 31 5.62 -22.25 -8.35
N GLY A 32 5.94 -21.24 -7.56
CA GLY A 32 7.21 -21.15 -6.85
C GLY A 32 7.53 -19.73 -6.40
N ALA A 33 8.82 -19.44 -6.27
CA ALA A 33 9.27 -18.10 -5.91
C ALA A 33 9.16 -17.16 -7.12
N VAL A 34 8.46 -16.04 -6.93
CA VAL A 34 8.30 -14.97 -7.91
C VAL A 34 8.97 -13.72 -7.35
N PHE A 35 9.73 -13.05 -8.21
CA PHE A 35 10.38 -11.80 -7.88
C PHE A 35 9.95 -10.72 -8.88
N GLY A 36 9.56 -9.57 -8.34
CA GLY A 36 9.25 -8.38 -9.12
C GLY A 36 9.97 -7.17 -8.54
N SER A 37 10.04 -6.10 -9.32
CA SER A 37 10.55 -4.83 -8.84
C SER A 37 9.91 -3.69 -9.61
N TYR A 38 9.67 -2.59 -8.91
CA TYR A 38 9.21 -1.34 -9.48
C TYR A 38 10.02 -0.19 -8.90
N GLY A 39 10.21 0.90 -9.64
CA GLY A 39 10.91 2.05 -9.10
C GLY A 39 11.44 3.01 -10.13
N ARG A 40 12.11 4.03 -9.61
CA ARG A 40 12.76 5.10 -10.35
C ARG A 40 14.02 5.50 -9.60
N VAL A 41 15.11 5.59 -10.33
CA VAL A 41 16.36 6.18 -9.85
C VAL A 41 16.82 7.18 -10.88
N GLN A 42 17.07 8.41 -10.46
CA GLN A 42 17.51 9.48 -11.35
C GLN A 42 18.82 10.09 -10.85
N PRO A 43 19.81 10.29 -11.74
CA PRO A 43 20.93 11.16 -11.42
C PRO A 43 20.43 12.60 -11.39
N ALA A 44 20.66 13.31 -10.29
CA ALA A 44 20.29 14.71 -10.16
C ALA A 44 21.32 15.46 -9.32
N THR A 45 21.55 16.73 -9.67
CA THR A 45 22.50 17.63 -9.01
C THR A 45 21.90 19.03 -8.98
N ASP A 46 22.21 19.80 -7.94
CA ASP A 46 21.90 21.23 -7.87
C ASP A 46 23.00 22.11 -8.51
N LEU A 47 24.06 21.50 -9.07
CA LEU A 47 25.27 22.15 -9.60
C LEU A 47 26.08 22.94 -8.54
N GLU A 48 25.64 22.96 -7.30
CA GLU A 48 26.25 23.67 -6.17
C GLU A 48 26.88 22.69 -5.15
N GLY A 49 26.71 21.38 -5.37
CA GLY A 49 27.28 20.32 -4.55
C GLY A 49 26.37 19.82 -3.43
N GLY A 50 25.11 20.24 -3.41
CA GLY A 50 24.07 19.76 -2.51
C GLY A 50 23.17 18.69 -3.13
N SER A 51 22.14 18.31 -2.37
CA SER A 51 21.15 17.33 -2.82
C SER A 51 20.18 17.95 -3.84
N PRO A 52 19.73 17.16 -4.84
CA PRO A 52 18.76 17.65 -5.81
C PRO A 52 17.45 18.08 -5.14
N LYS A 53 16.86 19.16 -5.65
CA LYS A 53 15.58 19.69 -5.18
C LYS A 53 14.49 19.43 -6.22
N TRP A 54 13.37 18.93 -5.74
CA TRP A 54 12.18 18.62 -6.54
C TRP A 54 11.24 19.83 -6.52
N VAL A 55 10.76 20.30 -7.67
CA VAL A 55 10.05 21.60 -7.81
C VAL A 55 8.54 21.44 -7.98
N ASN A 56 7.99 20.30 -7.59
CA ASN A 56 6.58 20.02 -7.77
C ASN A 56 5.70 20.91 -6.87
N ILE A 57 4.90 21.78 -7.48
CA ILE A 57 4.03 22.77 -6.79
C ILE A 57 2.55 22.39 -6.80
N VAL A 58 2.20 21.23 -7.36
CA VAL A 58 0.83 20.71 -7.42
C VAL A 58 0.73 19.40 -6.64
N SER A 59 -0.48 19.01 -6.21
CA SER A 59 -0.68 17.80 -5.42
C SER A 59 -0.30 16.51 -6.15
N HIS A 60 -0.49 16.47 -7.47
CA HIS A 60 -0.11 15.37 -8.37
C HIS A 60 0.67 15.91 -9.57
N GLY A 61 1.95 16.21 -9.37
CA GLY A 61 2.82 16.61 -10.49
C GLY A 61 3.56 15.43 -11.10
N SER A 62 4.44 15.75 -12.05
CA SER A 62 5.10 14.73 -12.85
C SER A 62 5.91 13.77 -12.00
N ARG A 63 5.70 12.47 -12.20
CA ARG A 63 6.50 11.37 -11.61
C ARG A 63 8.00 11.49 -11.99
N LEU A 64 8.33 12.24 -13.04
CA LEU A 64 9.71 12.54 -13.44
C LEU A 64 10.42 13.51 -12.49
N GLU A 65 9.68 14.29 -11.70
CA GLU A 65 10.23 15.27 -10.75
C GLU A 65 10.17 14.77 -9.31
N GLN A 66 9.94 13.48 -9.08
CA GLN A 66 9.92 12.89 -7.75
C GLN A 66 11.25 12.18 -7.43
N GLY A 67 11.63 12.18 -6.15
CA GLY A 67 12.87 11.56 -5.66
C GLY A 67 12.99 10.05 -5.92
N SER A 68 14.20 9.51 -5.82
CA SER A 68 14.45 8.09 -6.09
C SER A 68 13.63 7.16 -5.18
N TYR A 69 13.11 6.11 -5.77
CA TYR A 69 12.16 5.18 -5.16
C TYR A 69 12.32 3.76 -5.71
N VAL A 70 12.27 2.74 -4.86
CA VAL A 70 12.30 1.33 -5.29
C VAL A 70 11.35 0.51 -4.42
N GLU A 71 10.60 -0.37 -5.08
CA GLU A 71 9.84 -1.49 -4.52
C GLU A 71 10.48 -2.81 -4.98
N LEU A 72 10.62 -3.73 -4.03
CA LEU A 72 11.03 -5.10 -4.28
C LEU A 72 9.90 -6.03 -3.86
N ASP A 73 9.37 -6.78 -4.83
CA ASP A 73 8.25 -7.69 -4.64
C ASP A 73 8.75 -9.12 -4.56
N PHE A 74 8.36 -9.78 -3.48
CA PHE A 74 8.61 -11.19 -3.24
C PHE A 74 7.27 -11.88 -3.12
N ALA A 75 7.00 -12.84 -3.99
CA ALA A 75 5.85 -13.70 -3.86
C ALA A 75 6.27 -15.17 -3.86
N TYR A 76 5.50 -15.98 -3.15
CA TYR A 76 5.63 -17.43 -3.19
C TYR A 76 4.27 -18.04 -3.50
N LEU A 77 4.17 -18.62 -4.70
CA LEU A 77 2.98 -19.31 -5.17
C LEU A 77 3.09 -20.77 -4.71
N PHE A 78 2.31 -21.16 -3.71
CA PHE A 78 2.40 -22.51 -3.13
C PHE A 78 1.90 -23.54 -4.14
N PRO A 79 2.55 -24.71 -4.29
CA PRO A 79 2.08 -25.76 -5.18
C PRO A 79 0.60 -26.12 -4.95
N GLN A 80 -0.15 -26.30 -6.02
CA GLN A 80 -1.55 -26.71 -5.92
C GLN A 80 -1.64 -28.18 -5.53
N SER A 81 -2.48 -28.51 -4.54
CA SER A 81 -2.79 -29.89 -4.19
C SER A 81 -4.05 -30.34 -4.93
N GLY A 82 -3.88 -31.03 -6.06
CA GLY A 82 -4.99 -31.54 -6.88
C GLY A 82 -5.91 -30.42 -7.37
N GLU A 83 -7.22 -30.53 -7.12
CA GLU A 83 -8.21 -29.49 -7.42
C GLU A 83 -8.45 -28.52 -6.24
N GLY A 84 -7.57 -28.51 -5.24
CA GLY A 84 -7.68 -27.67 -4.07
C GLY A 84 -7.42 -26.18 -4.34
N PRO A 85 -7.62 -25.33 -3.30
CA PRO A 85 -7.38 -23.90 -3.39
C PRO A 85 -5.91 -23.57 -3.71
N LEU A 86 -5.71 -22.45 -4.39
CA LEU A 86 -4.41 -21.90 -4.72
C LEU A 86 -4.01 -20.91 -3.62
N PHE A 87 -2.86 -21.12 -2.97
CA PHE A 87 -2.36 -20.19 -1.96
C PHE A 87 -1.16 -19.43 -2.50
N ASP A 88 -1.11 -18.13 -2.21
CA ASP A 88 0.04 -17.29 -2.52
C ASP A 88 0.37 -16.38 -1.32
N PHE A 89 1.66 -16.19 -1.07
CA PHE A 89 2.18 -15.20 -0.13
C PHE A 89 2.82 -14.05 -0.91
N VAL A 90 2.58 -12.81 -0.50
CA VAL A 90 3.13 -11.61 -1.15
C VAL A 90 3.71 -10.65 -0.11
N SER A 91 4.92 -10.18 -0.37
CA SER A 91 5.64 -9.18 0.43
C SER A 91 6.29 -8.14 -0.47
N THR A 92 6.04 -6.85 -0.21
CA THR A 92 6.64 -5.74 -0.95
C THR A 92 7.45 -4.86 0.00
N LEU A 93 8.75 -4.76 -0.24
CA LEU A 93 9.64 -3.85 0.49
C LEU A 93 9.78 -2.55 -0.29
N ALA A 94 9.57 -1.40 0.36
CA ALA A 94 9.71 -0.08 -0.26
C ALA A 94 10.84 0.73 0.38
N PHE A 95 11.60 1.39 -0.49
CA PHE A 95 12.73 2.24 -0.15
C PHE A 95 12.56 3.60 -0.83
N SER A 96 12.64 4.68 -0.05
CA SER A 96 12.52 6.06 -0.53
C SER A 96 13.64 6.94 0.06
N GLU A 97 13.87 8.09 -0.58
CA GLU A 97 14.66 9.24 -0.10
C GLU A 97 16.18 9.04 0.05
N SER A 98 16.66 7.89 0.48
CA SER A 98 18.09 7.64 0.73
C SER A 98 18.56 6.27 0.24
N LEU A 99 18.18 5.91 -1.01
CA LEU A 99 18.58 4.64 -1.64
C LEU A 99 20.10 4.41 -1.65
N PHE A 100 20.88 5.49 -1.78
CA PHE A 100 22.33 5.42 -1.83
C PHE A 100 22.93 5.97 -0.52
N HIS A 101 23.94 5.26 -0.01
CA HIS A 101 24.66 5.59 1.23
C HIS A 101 25.61 6.78 1.06
N GLY A 102 25.10 7.94 0.63
CA GLY A 102 25.90 9.15 0.42
C GLY A 102 26.28 9.88 1.72
N SER A 103 25.47 9.72 2.79
CA SER A 103 25.60 10.48 4.04
C SER A 103 26.36 9.75 5.16
N GLY A 104 26.75 8.49 4.94
CA GLY A 104 27.38 7.68 5.99
C GLY A 104 26.42 7.12 7.05
N LYS A 105 25.15 7.55 7.07
CA LYS A 105 24.15 7.11 8.07
C LYS A 105 23.28 5.98 7.53
N TRP A 106 23.19 4.91 8.31
CA TRP A 106 22.28 3.79 8.05
C TRP A 106 20.85 4.14 8.44
N VAL A 107 20.01 4.48 7.46
CA VAL A 107 18.55 4.51 7.60
C VAL A 107 17.97 3.93 6.31
N ALA A 108 17.82 2.61 6.26
CA ALA A 108 17.40 1.91 5.05
C ALA A 108 16.35 0.83 5.36
N LEU A 109 15.17 1.28 5.79
CA LEU A 109 13.92 0.57 5.57
C LEU A 109 12.80 1.61 5.62
N SER A 110 12.17 1.93 4.48
CA SER A 110 11.20 3.04 4.46
C SER A 110 9.77 2.56 4.72
N THR A 111 9.36 1.34 4.32
CA THR A 111 8.11 0.65 4.78
C THR A 111 7.95 -0.75 4.14
N ILE A 112 7.21 -1.66 4.79
CA ILE A 112 6.67 -2.89 4.16
C ILE A 112 5.26 -2.55 3.63
N ARG A 113 5.07 -2.52 2.31
CA ARG A 113 3.82 -2.05 1.68
C ARG A 113 2.76 -3.15 1.59
N ASN A 114 3.19 -4.33 1.17
CA ASN A 114 2.36 -5.52 1.14
C ASN A 114 2.98 -6.57 2.05
N LEU A 115 2.14 -7.23 2.82
CA LEU A 115 2.46 -8.44 3.57
C LEU A 115 1.15 -9.17 3.80
N PHE A 116 0.77 -10.03 2.86
CA PHE A 116 -0.50 -10.73 2.91
C PHE A 116 -0.41 -12.13 2.31
N VAL A 117 -1.40 -12.94 2.65
CA VAL A 117 -1.65 -14.23 2.02
C VAL A 117 -2.98 -14.14 1.30
N ARG A 118 -3.05 -14.69 0.08
CA ARG A 118 -4.30 -14.88 -0.67
C ARG A 118 -4.54 -16.36 -0.92
N ALA A 119 -5.81 -16.69 -1.07
CA ALA A 119 -6.27 -18.00 -1.46
C ALA A 119 -7.35 -17.86 -2.53
N ASP A 120 -7.17 -18.48 -3.69
CA ASP A 120 -8.13 -18.49 -4.79
C ASP A 120 -8.71 -19.89 -5.01
N ASN A 121 -9.83 -19.96 -5.74
CA ASN A 121 -10.59 -21.19 -5.96
C ASN A 121 -11.01 -21.89 -4.65
N ILE A 122 -11.38 -21.11 -3.62
CA ILE A 122 -11.78 -21.65 -2.32
C ILE A 122 -13.18 -22.25 -2.45
N ILE A 123 -13.29 -23.58 -2.41
CA ILE A 123 -14.54 -24.35 -2.50
C ILE A 123 -15.23 -24.24 -3.88
N TRP A 124 -15.26 -23.04 -4.46
CA TRP A 124 -15.80 -22.72 -5.77
C TRP A 124 -14.81 -21.82 -6.53
N LYS A 125 -14.65 -22.08 -7.84
CA LYS A 125 -13.59 -21.48 -8.66
C LYS A 125 -13.51 -19.94 -8.63
N PRO A 126 -14.61 -19.17 -8.70
CA PRO A 126 -14.47 -17.72 -8.64
C PRO A 126 -14.18 -17.19 -7.23
N LEU A 127 -14.35 -17.99 -6.18
CA LEU A 127 -14.24 -17.49 -4.80
C LEU A 127 -12.77 -17.40 -4.38
N GLY A 128 -12.34 -16.19 -4.01
CA GLY A 128 -11.03 -15.93 -3.43
C GLY A 128 -11.12 -15.10 -2.15
N MET A 129 -10.07 -15.16 -1.34
CA MET A 129 -9.94 -14.38 -0.12
C MET A 129 -8.48 -13.98 0.11
N TRP A 130 -8.26 -12.96 0.94
CA TRP A 130 -6.92 -12.60 1.42
C TRP A 130 -6.98 -12.02 2.83
N VAL A 131 -5.82 -12.05 3.50
CA VAL A 131 -5.63 -11.47 4.82
C VAL A 131 -4.21 -10.91 4.96
N GLY A 132 -4.09 -9.71 5.53
CA GLY A 132 -2.80 -9.06 5.81
C GLY A 132 -2.80 -7.57 5.49
N SER A 133 -1.61 -7.01 5.27
CA SER A 133 -1.41 -5.66 4.76
C SER A 133 -1.42 -5.70 3.24
N ARG A 134 -2.37 -5.02 2.60
CA ARG A 134 -2.50 -4.96 1.15
C ARG A 134 -2.73 -3.54 0.67
N MET A 135 -1.99 -3.18 -0.37
CA MET A 135 -2.21 -1.99 -1.17
C MET A 135 -3.16 -2.32 -2.31
N TYR A 136 -4.36 -1.73 -2.27
CA TYR A 136 -5.28 -1.70 -3.40
C TYR A 136 -4.94 -0.53 -4.30
N ARG A 137 -4.44 -0.89 -5.48
CA ARG A 137 -4.19 0.00 -6.58
C ARG A 137 -4.57 -0.71 -7.88
N GLY A 138 -5.32 -0.02 -8.73
CA GLY A 138 -5.55 -0.43 -10.09
C GLY A 138 -5.03 0.65 -11.02
N ASP A 139 -5.91 1.17 -11.88
CA ASP A 139 -5.51 2.01 -13.01
C ASP A 139 -5.01 3.38 -12.55
N ASP A 140 -3.78 3.70 -12.93
CA ASP A 140 -3.13 4.96 -12.58
C ASP A 140 -2.96 5.88 -13.80
N ILE A 141 -2.98 7.18 -13.53
CA ILE A 141 -2.37 8.14 -14.46
C ILE A 141 -0.87 8.12 -14.18
N TYR A 142 -0.18 7.17 -14.79
CA TYR A 142 1.22 6.84 -14.51
C TYR A 142 2.15 8.05 -14.41
N LEU A 143 2.04 9.01 -15.32
CA LEU A 143 2.90 10.19 -15.34
C LEU A 143 2.61 11.19 -14.21
N LEU A 144 1.41 11.17 -13.63
CA LEU A 144 1.01 12.07 -12.54
C LEU A 144 1.08 11.40 -11.16
N ASP A 145 1.47 10.12 -11.10
CA ASP A 145 1.50 9.34 -9.86
C ASP A 145 0.15 9.42 -9.12
N PHE A 146 -0.93 9.23 -9.85
CA PHE A 146 -2.29 9.47 -9.36
C PHE A 146 -3.24 8.32 -9.69
N TRP A 147 -3.93 7.83 -8.66
CA TRP A 147 -4.93 6.76 -8.72
C TRP A 147 -6.31 7.33 -8.40
N PRO A 148 -7.11 7.72 -9.42
CA PRO A 148 -8.37 8.42 -9.20
C PRO A 148 -9.47 7.54 -8.62
N LEU A 149 -9.43 6.23 -8.88
CA LEU A 149 -10.53 5.32 -8.58
C LEU A 149 -10.20 4.35 -7.45
N ASP A 150 -8.94 3.99 -7.26
CA ASP A 150 -8.52 2.92 -6.36
C ASP A 150 -7.14 3.19 -5.75
N GLU A 151 -7.14 3.93 -4.64
CA GLU A 151 -5.97 4.06 -3.77
C GLU A 151 -6.37 3.78 -2.32
N ALA A 152 -6.20 2.54 -1.90
CA ALA A 152 -6.48 2.15 -0.52
C ALA A 152 -5.40 1.21 0.02
N ASN A 153 -4.63 1.67 1.00
CA ASN A 153 -3.74 0.79 1.77
C ASN A 153 -4.50 0.28 2.99
N MET A 154 -4.49 -1.02 3.29
CA MET A 154 -5.18 -1.48 4.49
C MET A 154 -4.54 -2.70 5.10
N TYR A 155 -4.65 -2.80 6.42
CA TYR A 155 -4.42 -4.03 7.15
C TYR A 155 -5.78 -4.65 7.51
N GLY A 156 -6.06 -5.83 6.98
CA GLY A 156 -7.37 -6.46 7.15
C GLY A 156 -7.51 -7.73 6.33
N GLY A 157 -8.67 -7.91 5.72
CA GLY A 157 -8.92 -9.01 4.81
C GLY A 157 -10.08 -8.72 3.87
N GLY A 158 -10.17 -9.53 2.83
CA GLY A 158 -11.22 -9.41 1.84
C GLY A 158 -11.63 -10.76 1.27
N ILE A 159 -12.80 -10.77 0.66
CA ILE A 159 -13.40 -11.90 -0.03
C ILE A 159 -14.01 -11.40 -1.33
N GLY A 160 -13.78 -12.12 -2.41
CA GLY A 160 -14.19 -11.68 -3.74
C GLY A 160 -14.55 -12.82 -4.66
N LEU A 161 -15.28 -12.46 -5.71
CA LEU A 161 -15.55 -13.29 -6.87
C LEU A 161 -14.70 -12.78 -8.03
N PHE A 162 -13.79 -13.61 -8.52
CA PHE A 162 -12.85 -13.30 -9.59
C PHE A 162 -13.23 -14.09 -10.84
N PHE A 163 -13.68 -13.38 -11.87
CA PHE A 163 -13.98 -13.92 -13.20
C PHE A 163 -12.96 -13.37 -14.20
N ASP A 164 -12.87 -14.00 -15.36
CA ASP A 164 -11.87 -13.67 -16.39
C ASP A 164 -11.86 -12.17 -16.77
N ASN A 165 -13.04 -11.54 -16.83
CA ASN A 165 -13.19 -10.16 -17.30
C ASN A 165 -13.50 -9.13 -16.20
N PHE A 166 -13.93 -9.59 -15.02
CA PHE A 166 -14.32 -8.69 -13.94
C PHE A 166 -14.17 -9.37 -12.59
N SER A 167 -13.97 -8.56 -11.56
CA SER A 167 -13.98 -9.01 -10.18
C SER A 167 -14.91 -8.15 -9.34
N VAL A 168 -15.49 -8.76 -8.31
CA VAL A 168 -16.24 -8.05 -7.26
C VAL A 168 -15.68 -8.49 -5.94
N GLU A 169 -15.17 -7.54 -5.17
CA GLU A 169 -14.52 -7.81 -3.90
C GLU A 169 -15.11 -6.94 -2.79
N TYR A 170 -15.27 -7.54 -1.61
CA TYR A 170 -15.58 -6.86 -0.38
C TYR A 170 -14.42 -7.04 0.60
N TYR A 171 -13.98 -5.94 1.20
CA TYR A 171 -12.90 -5.96 2.18
C TYR A 171 -13.24 -5.15 3.42
N ILE A 172 -12.61 -5.53 4.52
CA ILE A 172 -12.69 -4.83 5.80
C ILE A 172 -11.29 -4.76 6.41
N GLY A 173 -10.94 -3.61 6.96
CA GLY A 173 -9.64 -3.42 7.56
C GLY A 173 -9.44 -2.04 8.17
N PHE A 174 -8.24 -1.84 8.67
CA PHE A 174 -7.77 -0.58 9.20
C PHE A 174 -6.86 0.06 8.16
N ASN A 175 -7.18 1.30 7.78
CA ASN A 175 -6.25 2.19 7.10
C ASN A 175 -5.89 3.32 8.07
N ARG A 176 -4.61 3.71 8.08
CA ARG A 176 -4.20 4.92 8.77
C ARG A 176 -4.35 6.08 7.79
N LEU A 177 -5.32 6.95 8.07
CA LEU A 177 -5.47 8.21 7.40
C LEU A 177 -4.51 9.21 8.03
N GLU A 178 -3.47 9.62 7.31
CA GLU A 178 -2.60 10.72 7.71
C GLU A 178 -3.25 12.05 7.31
N THR A 179 -4.34 12.39 7.99
CA THR A 179 -4.93 13.73 7.90
C THR A 179 -4.51 14.55 9.11
N ASP A 180 -4.37 15.87 8.96
CA ASP A 180 -4.04 16.81 10.04
C ASP A 180 -4.99 16.70 11.26
N TRP A 181 -6.16 16.09 11.07
CA TRP A 181 -7.17 15.84 12.08
C TRP A 181 -6.97 14.54 12.86
N GLN A 182 -6.33 13.53 12.27
CA GLN A 182 -6.17 12.19 12.86
C GLN A 182 -4.72 11.89 13.26
N TYR A 183 -3.76 12.63 12.71
CA TYR A 183 -2.34 12.56 13.08
C TYR A 183 -1.86 13.92 13.59
N GLN A 184 -1.47 13.98 14.86
CA GLN A 184 -0.85 15.17 15.45
C GLN A 184 0.46 14.80 16.14
N GLU A 185 1.55 15.38 15.65
CA GLU A 185 2.80 15.47 16.40
C GLU A 185 2.80 16.77 17.20
N LYS A 186 2.83 16.64 18.53
CA LYS A 186 2.99 17.80 19.40
C LYS A 186 4.42 17.82 19.93
N LYS A 187 5.11 18.93 19.70
CA LYS A 187 6.39 19.21 20.37
C LYS A 187 6.10 19.46 21.84
N VAL A 188 6.54 18.57 22.71
CA VAL A 188 6.51 18.77 24.16
C VAL A 188 7.90 19.08 24.67
N VAL A 189 7.95 19.73 25.83
CA VAL A 189 9.21 20.03 26.50
C VAL A 189 9.74 18.73 27.08
N ALA A 190 10.95 18.34 26.66
CA ALA A 190 11.61 17.14 27.17
C ALA A 190 12.08 17.37 28.61
N ASP A 191 12.02 16.33 29.45
CA ASP A 191 12.33 16.38 30.89
C ASP A 191 13.75 16.87 31.22
N THR A 192 14.68 16.82 30.27
CA THR A 192 16.11 17.07 30.49
C THR A 192 16.71 18.21 29.66
N PHE A 193 15.91 18.97 28.89
CA PHE A 193 16.21 20.02 27.88
C PHE A 193 15.97 19.59 26.43
N GLY A 194 15.24 20.44 25.68
CA GLY A 194 14.92 20.27 24.26
C GLY A 194 13.41 20.12 24.01
N THR A 195 13.02 20.01 22.74
CA THR A 195 11.67 19.60 22.34
C THR A 195 11.72 18.15 21.88
N GLU A 196 10.89 17.29 22.45
CA GLU A 196 10.65 15.94 21.92
C GLU A 196 9.32 15.90 21.16
N SER A 197 9.30 15.22 20.02
CA SER A 197 8.06 14.95 19.29
C SER A 197 7.42 13.72 19.90
N ILE A 198 6.27 13.89 20.54
CA ILE A 198 5.46 12.76 20.97
C ILE A 198 4.28 12.59 20.02
N THR A 199 4.13 11.38 19.48
CA THR A 199 3.00 11.02 18.64
C THR A 199 1.76 10.84 19.51
N TRP A 200 0.74 11.69 19.31
CA TRP A 200 -0.56 11.51 19.95
C TRP A 200 -1.51 10.84 18.96
N MET A 201 -1.96 9.64 19.30
CA MET A 201 -3.15 9.05 18.69
C MET A 201 -4.35 9.54 19.48
N ASP A 202 -5.10 10.49 18.91
CA ASP A 202 -6.38 10.88 19.50
C ASP A 202 -7.39 9.75 19.22
N ARG A 203 -7.62 8.88 20.22
CA ARG A 203 -8.68 7.87 20.15
C ARG A 203 -9.96 8.53 20.63
N GLN A 204 -10.82 8.94 19.70
CA GLN A 204 -12.23 9.24 19.99
C GLN A 204 -13.14 8.17 19.41
#